data_AF-A0A839N6T9-F1
#
_entry.id   AF-A0A839N6T9-F1
#
_cell.length_a   1.000
_cell.length_b   1.000
_cell.length_c   1.000
_cell.angle_alpha   90.00
_cell.angle_beta   90.00
_cell.angle_gamma   90.00
#
_symmetry.space_group_name_H-M   'P 1'
#
loop_
_entity.id
_entity.type
_entity.pdbx_description
1 polymer ?
#
loop_
_entity_poly.entity_id
_entity_poly.type
_entity_poly.pdbx_seq_one_letter_code
_entity_poly.pdbx_strand_id
1 'polypeptide(L)'
;MGSSPRDRIRAAAARDGGRTFVDRCCRLLDDGEIDPALVTDLGGDGAAHVLSGHEGGPGGYWPRTWAVRAFLHVWDPSATPTVIAATGDEHWRVREMAAKVIAARDIHSAAAQHALERLATDDNARVRAAADRSR
;
A
#
# COMPACT_ATOMS: atom_id res chain seq x y z
N MET A 1 -9.92 15.66 17.31
CA MET A 1 -9.96 15.21 15.90
C MET A 1 -8.64 14.54 15.59
N GLY A 2 -8.64 13.24 15.30
CA GLY A 2 -7.43 12.51 14.92
C GLY A 2 -6.89 12.99 13.57
N SER A 3 -5.58 13.02 13.41
CA SER A 3 -4.92 13.41 12.16
C SER A 3 -5.25 12.42 11.05
N SER A 4 -5.52 12.95 9.85
CA SER A 4 -5.86 12.12 8.70
C SER A 4 -4.72 11.14 8.36
N PRO A 5 -4.99 10.00 7.70
CA PRO A 5 -3.92 9.09 7.28
C PRO A 5 -2.83 9.80 6.46
N ARG A 6 -3.23 10.74 5.59
CA ARG A 6 -2.30 11.56 4.79
C ARG A 6 -1.35 12.36 5.67
N ASP A 7 -1.86 13.02 6.69
CA ASP A 7 -1.05 13.90 7.55
C ASP A 7 -0.08 13.08 8.39
N ARG A 8 -0.53 11.95 8.93
CA ARG A 8 0.32 11.03 9.70
C ARG A 8 1.45 10.46 8.86
N ILE A 9 1.14 9.95 7.67
CA ILE A 9 2.13 9.37 6.76
C ILE A 9 3.17 10.42 6.33
N ARG A 10 2.73 11.65 6.04
CA ARG A 10 3.64 12.75 5.71
C ARG A 10 4.50 13.18 6.88
N ALA A 11 3.94 13.26 8.09
CA ALA A 11 4.70 13.58 9.28
C ALA A 11 5.75 12.50 9.60
N ALA A 12 5.39 11.23 9.48
CA ALA A 12 6.32 10.11 9.66
C ALA A 12 7.47 10.16 8.64
N ALA A 13 7.16 10.36 7.36
CA ALA A 13 8.18 10.50 6.33
C ALA A 13 9.07 11.74 6.52
N ALA A 14 8.53 12.85 7.02
CA ALA A 14 9.32 14.05 7.32
C ALA A 14 10.28 13.82 8.50
N ARG A 15 9.85 13.06 9.51
CA ARG A 15 10.64 12.71 10.69
C ARG A 15 11.75 11.70 10.37
N ASP A 16 11.43 10.68 9.57
CA ASP A 16 12.31 9.53 9.35
C ASP A 16 13.12 9.63 8.04
N GLY A 17 12.78 10.58 7.17
CA GLY A 17 13.29 10.70 5.81
C GLY A 17 12.42 9.95 4.79
N GLY A 18 12.00 10.65 3.73
CA GLY A 18 11.02 10.11 2.76
C GLY A 18 11.46 8.82 2.08
N ARG A 19 12.73 8.72 1.67
CA ARG A 19 13.28 7.50 1.07
C ARG A 19 13.30 6.33 2.05
N THR A 20 13.80 6.55 3.27
CA THR A 20 13.83 5.54 4.34
C THR A 20 12.42 5.06 4.70
N PHE A 21 11.45 5.96 4.74
CA PHE A 21 10.04 5.62 4.95
C PHE A 21 9.48 4.74 3.83
N VAL A 22 9.78 5.07 2.57
CA VAL A 22 9.39 4.25 1.41
C VAL A 22 10.04 2.87 1.47
N ASP A 23 11.35 2.78 1.74
CA ASP A 23 12.07 1.51 1.83
C ASP A 23 11.49 0.60 2.92
N ARG A 24 11.09 1.17 4.08
CA ARG A 24 10.40 0.43 5.15
C ARG A 24 9.03 -0.11 4.70
N CYS A 25 8.27 0.69 3.95
CA CYS A 25 7.00 0.22 3.37
C CYS A 25 7.23 -0.92 2.37
N CYS A 26 8.30 -0.86 1.57
CA CYS A 26 8.64 -1.92 0.63
C CYS A 26 9.01 -3.22 1.35
N ARG A 27 9.87 -3.19 2.38
CA ARG A 27 10.21 -4.39 3.17
C ARG A 27 9.00 -5.07 3.81
N LEU A 28 8.05 -4.27 4.30
CA LEU A 28 6.79 -4.82 4.83
C LEU A 28 5.96 -5.54 3.75
N LEU A 29 6.01 -5.07 2.49
CA LEU A 29 5.26 -5.67 1.38
C LEU A 29 5.99 -6.86 0.74
N ASP A 30 7.30 -6.76 0.56
CA ASP A 30 8.12 -7.74 -0.16
C ASP A 30 8.54 -8.88 0.77
N ASP A 31 8.99 -8.55 1.99
CA ASP A 31 9.57 -9.51 2.94
C ASP A 31 8.62 -9.84 4.11
N GLY A 32 7.52 -9.10 4.23
CA GLY A 32 6.62 -9.22 5.39
C GLY A 32 7.23 -8.71 6.70
N GLU A 33 8.29 -7.89 6.64
CA GLU A 33 8.96 -7.36 7.83
C GLU A 33 8.03 -6.41 8.59
N ILE A 34 7.57 -6.84 9.76
CA ILE A 34 6.64 -6.06 10.58
C ILE A 34 7.42 -5.14 11.53
N ASP A 35 7.31 -3.84 11.27
CA ASP A 35 7.74 -2.77 12.17
C ASP A 35 6.51 -2.14 12.86
N PRO A 36 6.29 -2.37 14.16
CA PRO A 36 5.12 -1.85 14.88
C PRO A 36 5.01 -0.31 14.85
N ALA A 37 6.13 0.42 14.81
CA ALA A 37 6.11 1.88 14.74
C ALA A 37 5.63 2.33 13.36
N LEU A 38 6.13 1.70 12.29
CA LEU A 38 5.65 1.93 10.94
C LEU A 38 4.15 1.62 10.83
N VAL A 39 3.71 0.46 11.33
CA VAL A 39 2.29 0.07 11.28
C VAL A 39 1.41 1.07 12.04
N THR A 40 1.91 1.63 13.15
CA THR A 40 1.24 2.71 13.89
C THR A 40 1.11 3.98 13.07
N ASP A 41 2.18 4.44 12.43
CA ASP A 41 2.16 5.63 11.55
C ASP A 41 1.17 5.44 10.38
N LEU A 42 1.16 4.24 9.79
CA LEU A 42 0.33 3.85 8.64
C LEU A 42 -1.16 3.69 8.99
N GLY A 43 -1.48 3.04 10.12
CA GLY A 43 -2.83 2.64 10.53
C GLY A 43 -3.50 3.60 11.51
N GLY A 44 -2.74 4.22 12.40
CA GLY A 44 -3.24 5.13 13.45
C GLY A 44 -4.02 4.38 14.49
N ASP A 45 -5.19 4.88 14.89
CA ASP A 45 -6.01 4.26 15.93
C ASP A 45 -6.32 2.77 15.64
N GLY A 46 -6.51 2.41 14.37
CA GLY A 46 -6.72 1.02 13.96
C GLY A 46 -5.47 0.12 14.07
N ALA A 47 -4.26 0.69 14.13
CA ALA A 47 -3.03 -0.07 14.23
C ALA A 47 -2.93 -0.82 15.56
N ALA A 48 -3.34 -0.21 16.67
CA ALA A 48 -3.30 -0.87 17.98
C ALA A 48 -4.15 -2.15 18.00
N HIS A 49 -5.33 -2.12 17.37
CA HIS A 49 -6.20 -3.29 17.26
C HIS A 49 -5.53 -4.42 16.46
N VAL A 50 -4.99 -4.11 15.28
CA VAL A 50 -4.29 -5.07 14.43
C VAL A 50 -3.02 -5.61 15.11
N LEU A 51 -2.23 -4.75 15.75
CA LEU A 51 -1.00 -5.14 16.44
C LEU A 51 -1.27 -6.06 17.64
N SER A 52 -2.45 -5.96 18.26
CA SER A 52 -2.89 -6.88 19.31
C SER A 52 -3.37 -8.26 18.80
N GLY A 53 -3.25 -8.54 17.50
CA GLY A 53 -3.56 -9.84 16.90
C GLY A 53 -4.94 -9.94 16.23
N HIS A 54 -5.72 -8.88 16.24
CA HIS A 54 -7.05 -8.87 15.63
C HIS A 54 -6.98 -8.66 14.11
N GLU A 55 -8.02 -9.11 13.39
CA GLU A 55 -8.14 -8.97 11.93
C GLU A 55 -6.93 -9.55 11.14
N GLY A 56 -6.44 -10.71 11.57
CA GLY A 56 -5.27 -11.37 10.99
C GLY A 56 -3.94 -10.92 11.60
N GLY A 57 -3.98 -9.97 12.53
CA GLY A 57 -2.81 -9.53 13.28
C GLY A 57 -1.78 -8.77 12.43
N PRO A 58 -0.55 -8.60 12.95
CA PRO A 58 0.50 -7.90 12.22
C PRO A 58 0.88 -8.55 10.88
N GLY A 59 0.70 -9.87 10.73
CA GLY A 59 0.91 -10.58 9.46
C GLY A 59 -0.29 -10.53 8.50
N GLY A 60 -1.40 -9.92 8.91
CA GLY A 60 -2.61 -9.81 8.11
C GLY A 60 -2.49 -8.84 6.94
N TYR A 61 -3.59 -8.67 6.20
CA TYR A 61 -3.61 -7.83 5.00
C TYR A 61 -3.65 -6.33 5.30
N TRP A 62 -4.00 -5.92 6.53
CA TRP A 62 -4.17 -4.51 6.88
C TRP A 62 -2.86 -3.72 6.84
N PRO A 63 -1.76 -4.17 7.48
CA PRO A 63 -0.45 -3.52 7.36
C PRO A 63 -0.03 -3.35 5.90
N ARG A 64 -0.17 -4.40 5.08
CA ARG A 64 0.13 -4.34 3.64
C ARG A 64 -0.74 -3.31 2.91
N THR A 65 -2.05 -3.32 3.14
CA THR A 65 -2.98 -2.34 2.58
C THR A 65 -2.58 -0.91 2.94
N TRP A 66 -2.20 -0.67 4.19
CA TRP A 66 -1.81 0.66 4.63
C TRP A 66 -0.46 1.10 4.06
N ALA A 67 0.50 0.17 3.91
CA ALA A 67 1.78 0.45 3.26
C ALA A 67 1.58 0.84 1.78
N VAL A 68 0.78 0.08 1.01
CA VAL A 68 0.48 0.46 -0.38
C VAL A 68 -0.21 1.83 -0.43
N ARG A 69 -1.17 2.11 0.48
CA ARG A 69 -1.82 3.42 0.57
C ARG A 69 -0.82 4.55 0.84
N ALA A 70 0.25 4.30 1.60
CA ALA A 70 1.24 5.31 1.92
C ALA A 70 1.90 5.92 0.68
N PHE A 71 2.03 5.11 -0.38
CA PHE A 71 2.54 5.54 -1.67
C PHE A 71 1.66 6.59 -2.37
N LEU A 72 0.40 6.79 -1.96
CA LEU A 72 -0.43 7.93 -2.41
C LEU A 72 -0.01 9.27 -1.79
N HIS A 73 0.78 9.25 -0.72
CA HIS A 73 1.10 10.45 0.06
C HIS A 73 2.60 10.76 0.08
N VAL A 74 3.44 9.74 0.05
CA VAL A 74 4.91 9.81 0.02
C VAL A 74 5.39 8.82 -1.04
N TRP A 75 6.19 9.26 -2.00
CA TRP A 75 6.53 8.46 -3.17
C TRP A 75 8.02 8.59 -3.52
N ASP A 76 8.63 7.46 -3.86
CA ASP A 76 9.91 7.36 -4.53
C ASP A 76 9.76 6.32 -5.66
N PRO A 77 10.26 6.57 -6.87
CA PRO A 77 10.19 5.61 -7.97
C PRO A 77 10.77 4.22 -7.66
N SER A 78 11.66 4.10 -6.65
CA SER A 78 12.18 2.80 -6.18
C SER A 78 11.09 1.83 -5.74
N ALA A 79 9.91 2.33 -5.33
CA ALA A 79 8.77 1.50 -4.91
C ALA A 79 7.97 0.90 -6.09
N THR A 80 8.27 1.29 -7.33
CA THR A 80 7.52 0.83 -8.52
C THR A 80 7.42 -0.70 -8.63
N PRO A 81 8.52 -1.48 -8.49
CA PRO A 81 8.44 -2.93 -8.56
C PRO A 81 7.54 -3.53 -7.47
N THR A 82 7.65 -3.03 -6.24
CA THR A 82 6.85 -3.46 -5.09
C THR A 82 5.35 -3.16 -5.29
N VAL A 83 5.01 -1.99 -5.82
CA VAL A 83 3.61 -1.64 -6.15
C VAL A 83 3.05 -2.58 -7.23
N ILE A 84 3.83 -2.87 -8.27
CA ILE A 84 3.41 -3.81 -9.32
C ILE A 84 3.23 -5.21 -8.73
N ALA A 85 4.15 -5.68 -7.89
CA ALA A 85 4.04 -6.97 -7.20
C ALA A 85 2.78 -7.05 -6.33
N ALA A 86 2.45 -5.97 -5.59
CA ALA A 86 1.26 -5.89 -4.75
C ALA A 86 -0.07 -6.02 -5.52
N THR A 87 -0.09 -5.82 -6.84
CA THR A 87 -1.27 -6.14 -7.66
C THR A 87 -1.58 -7.64 -7.67
N GLY A 88 -0.63 -8.50 -7.32
CA GLY A 88 -0.78 -9.96 -7.23
C GLY A 88 -1.12 -10.47 -5.82
N ASP A 89 -1.26 -9.59 -4.82
CA ASP A 89 -1.52 -10.00 -3.43
C ASP A 89 -2.80 -10.84 -3.31
N GLU A 90 -2.79 -11.84 -2.44
CA GLU A 90 -3.93 -12.73 -2.19
C GLU A 90 -5.21 -11.97 -1.79
N HIS A 91 -5.06 -10.84 -1.10
CA HIS A 91 -6.16 -10.09 -0.53
C HIS A 91 -6.56 -8.94 -1.45
N TRP A 92 -7.83 -8.95 -1.87
CA TRP A 92 -8.37 -8.02 -2.87
C TRP A 92 -8.14 -6.54 -2.53
N ARG A 93 -8.13 -6.18 -1.25
CA ARG A 93 -7.94 -4.79 -0.80
C ARG A 93 -6.53 -4.27 -1.05
N VAL A 94 -5.51 -5.14 -1.00
CA VAL A 94 -4.13 -4.78 -1.35
C VAL A 94 -4.05 -4.56 -2.86
N ARG A 95 -4.61 -5.47 -3.66
CA ARG A 95 -4.68 -5.32 -5.14
C ARG A 95 -5.39 -4.06 -5.58
N GLU A 96 -6.54 -3.76 -4.96
CA GLU A 96 -7.31 -2.53 -5.22
C GLU A 96 -6.47 -1.28 -4.94
N MET A 97 -5.74 -1.26 -3.82
CA MET A 97 -4.89 -0.12 -3.47
C MET A 97 -3.70 0.02 -4.42
N ALA A 98 -3.10 -1.09 -4.84
CA ALA A 98 -2.00 -1.09 -5.80
C ALA A 98 -2.42 -0.49 -7.14
N ALA A 99 -3.60 -0.86 -7.66
CA ALA A 99 -4.16 -0.26 -8.88
C ALA A 99 -4.35 1.27 -8.75
N LYS A 100 -4.82 1.74 -7.59
CA LYS A 100 -4.97 3.18 -7.32
C LYS A 100 -3.63 3.91 -7.28
N VAL A 101 -2.59 3.29 -6.73
CA VAL A 101 -1.24 3.88 -6.71
C VAL A 101 -0.66 3.94 -8.12
N ILE A 102 -0.80 2.88 -8.91
CA ILE A 102 -0.37 2.86 -10.32
C ILE A 102 -0.94 4.05 -11.08
N ALA A 103 -2.25 4.31 -10.96
CA ALA A 103 -2.88 5.49 -11.55
C ALA A 103 -2.34 6.81 -10.98
N ALA A 104 -2.35 6.94 -9.65
CA ALA A 104 -2.00 8.21 -9.00
C ALA A 104 -0.52 8.61 -9.20
N ARG A 105 0.34 7.65 -9.55
CA ARG A 105 1.77 7.85 -9.78
C ARG A 105 2.18 7.74 -11.24
N ASP A 106 1.21 7.59 -12.14
CA ASP A 106 1.45 7.60 -13.59
C ASP A 106 2.47 6.53 -14.02
N ILE A 107 2.33 5.32 -13.47
CA ILE A 107 3.27 4.21 -13.73
C ILE A 107 2.89 3.50 -15.04
N HIS A 108 3.66 3.76 -16.11
CA HIS A 108 3.37 3.30 -17.48
C HIS A 108 4.28 2.19 -18.00
N SER A 109 4.97 1.46 -17.13
CA SER A 109 5.80 0.34 -17.58
C SER A 109 4.92 -0.78 -18.18
N ALA A 110 5.47 -1.56 -19.11
CA ALA A 110 4.76 -2.71 -19.68
C ALA A 110 4.30 -3.69 -18.58
N ALA A 111 5.09 -3.85 -17.51
CA ALA A 111 4.70 -4.66 -16.35
C ALA A 111 3.48 -4.08 -15.61
N ALA A 112 3.40 -2.76 -15.46
CA ALA A 112 2.23 -2.11 -14.85
C ALA A 112 0.99 -2.24 -15.74
N GLN A 113 1.13 -2.08 -17.06
CA GLN A 113 0.03 -2.28 -18.01
C GLN A 113 -0.51 -3.72 -17.94
N HIS A 114 0.38 -4.71 -17.98
CA HIS A 114 -0.01 -6.12 -17.86
C HIS A 114 -0.69 -6.42 -16.51
N ALA A 115 -0.19 -5.83 -15.42
CA ALA A 115 -0.83 -5.94 -14.12
C ALA A 115 -2.26 -5.37 -14.14
N LEU A 116 -2.47 -4.18 -14.70
CA LEU A 116 -3.80 -3.56 -14.83
C LEU A 116 -4.75 -4.35 -15.75
N GLU A 117 -4.24 -4.97 -16.81
CA GLU A 117 -5.01 -5.89 -17.67
C GLU A 117 -5.56 -7.06 -16.87
N ARG A 118 -4.71 -7.73 -16.09
CA ARG A 118 -5.13 -8.82 -15.20
C ARG A 118 -6.14 -8.36 -14.15
N LEU A 119 -5.94 -7.18 -13.56
CA LEU A 119 -6.85 -6.66 -12.54
C LEU A 119 -8.24 -6.28 -13.09
N ALA A 120 -8.36 -5.95 -14.38
CA ALA A 120 -9.65 -5.66 -14.99
C ALA A 120 -10.57 -6.89 -15.08
N THR A 121 -10.00 -8.10 -14.98
CA THR A 121 -10.75 -9.36 -14.90
C THR A 121 -10.71 -9.99 -13.51
N ASP A 122 -10.32 -9.24 -12.47
CA ASP A 122 -10.29 -9.73 -11.08
C ASP A 122 -11.67 -10.16 -10.59
N ASP A 123 -11.75 -11.19 -9.75
CA ASP A 123 -13.02 -11.67 -9.18
C ASP A 123 -13.75 -10.58 -8.37
N ASN A 124 -12.98 -9.68 -7.74
CA ASN A 124 -13.54 -8.62 -6.91
C ASN A 124 -13.91 -7.37 -7.75
N ALA A 125 -15.19 -6.99 -7.71
CA ALA A 125 -15.70 -5.84 -8.46
C ALA A 125 -15.02 -4.51 -8.14
N ARG A 126 -14.54 -4.32 -6.91
CA ARG A 126 -13.82 -3.09 -6.54
C ARG A 126 -12.44 -3.02 -7.17
N VAL A 127 -11.77 -4.17 -7.30
CA VAL A 127 -10.47 -4.27 -7.97
C VAL A 127 -10.61 -3.97 -9.45
N ARG A 128 -11.60 -4.57 -10.13
CA ARG A 128 -11.91 -4.26 -11.53
C ARG A 128 -12.15 -2.77 -11.75
N ALA A 129 -13.04 -2.18 -10.94
CA ALA A 129 -13.34 -0.76 -11.03
C ALA A 129 -12.14 0.15 -10.74
N ALA A 130 -11.18 -0.29 -9.91
CA ALA A 130 -9.94 0.44 -9.69
C ALA A 130 -9.03 0.37 -10.92
N ALA A 131 -8.86 -0.81 -11.51
CA ALA A 131 -8.07 -1.00 -12.73
C ALA A 131 -8.61 -0.21 -13.92
N ASP A 132 -9.93 -0.18 -14.11
CA ASP A 132 -10.56 0.56 -15.21
C ASP A 132 -10.31 2.08 -15.13
N ARG A 133 -10.18 2.64 -13.92
CA ARG A 133 -9.85 4.06 -13.71
C ARG A 133 -8.37 4.37 -13.86
N SER A 134 -7.53 3.34 -13.95
CA SER A 134 -6.07 3.46 -14.04
C SER A 134 -5.54 3.35 -15.46
N ARG A 135 -6.42 3.27 -16.47
CA ARG A 135 -6.11 3.15 -17.89
C ARG A 135 -6.23 4.47 -18.62
#